data_AF-A0A3C2BA86-F1
#
_entry.id   AF-A0A3C2BA86-F1
#
_cell.length_a   1.000
_cell.length_b   1.000
_cell.length_c   1.000
_cell.angle_alpha   90.00
_cell.angle_beta   90.00
_cell.angle_gamma   90.00
#
_symmetry.space_group_name_H-M   'P 1'
#
loop_
_entity.id
_entity.type
_entity.pdbx_description
1 polymer ?
#
loop_
_entity_poly.entity_id
_entity_poly.type
_entity_poly.pdbx_seq_one_letter_code
_entity_poly.pdbx_strand_id
1 'polypeptide(L)'
;QEHVLKYYNELSDEAQKNLLSQIEKLDLSLLECLGQENVSEKRGNFKPLGAVTINEVKERYDEFSKAGIKAIRNGKVATVLLAGGQGTRLGFEHPKGMFNIGINKELYIFECLINNIKSTA
;
A
#
# COMPACT_ATOMS: atom_id res chain seq x y z
N GLN A 1 14.70 8.30 23.69
CA GLN A 1 13.25 7.97 23.59
C GLN A 1 12.71 7.40 24.91
N GLU A 2 13.26 7.81 26.06
CA GLU A 2 12.92 7.23 27.38
C GLU A 2 11.49 7.57 27.83
N HIS A 3 10.89 8.61 27.27
CA HIS A 3 9.52 9.02 27.59
C HIS A 3 8.46 7.95 27.29
N VAL A 4 8.76 6.96 26.43
CA VAL A 4 7.87 5.81 26.16
C VAL A 4 7.66 4.95 27.41
N LEU A 5 8.60 4.98 28.38
CA LEU A 5 8.52 4.24 29.63
C LEU A 5 7.89 5.04 30.79
N LYS A 6 7.39 6.26 30.55
CA LYS A 6 6.91 7.19 31.61
C LYS A 6 5.88 6.57 32.56
N TYR A 7 4.97 5.74 32.05
CA TYR A 7 3.89 5.12 32.82
C TYR A 7 4.11 3.62 33.06
N TYR A 8 5.33 3.11 32.85
CA TYR A 8 5.63 1.69 32.91
C TYR A 8 5.21 1.03 34.24
N ASN A 9 5.46 1.72 35.35
CA ASN A 9 5.15 1.22 36.69
C ASN A 9 3.65 1.21 37.02
N GLU A 10 2.82 1.86 36.21
CA GLU A 10 1.35 1.88 36.35
C GLU A 10 0.67 0.76 35.54
N LEU A 11 1.43 0.04 34.70
CA LEU A 11 0.95 -1.06 33.87
C LEU A 11 0.90 -2.38 34.66
N SER A 12 0.00 -3.28 34.25
CA SER A 12 0.02 -4.68 34.72
C SER A 12 1.27 -5.41 34.21
N ASP A 13 1.67 -6.49 34.88
CA ASP A 13 2.82 -7.33 34.49
C ASP A 13 2.75 -7.80 33.03
N GLU A 14 1.53 -8.08 32.53
CA GLU A 14 1.31 -8.46 31.14
C GLU A 14 1.54 -7.29 30.18
N ALA A 15 0.99 -6.11 30.50
CA ALA A 15 1.18 -4.90 29.70
C ALA A 15 2.65 -4.44 29.71
N GLN A 16 3.36 -4.58 30.83
CA GLN A 16 4.80 -4.32 30.94
C GLN A 16 5.61 -5.22 30.00
N LYS A 17 5.35 -6.53 30.01
CA LYS A 17 6.02 -7.49 29.11
C LYS A 17 5.76 -7.18 27.65
N ASN A 18 4.51 -6.84 27.29
CA ASN A 18 4.13 -6.49 25.93
C ASN A 18 4.84 -5.21 25.46
N LEU A 19 4.90 -4.17 26.30
CA LEU A 19 5.59 -2.93 25.97
C LEU A 19 7.08 -3.16 25.72
N LEU A 20 7.76 -3.90 26.60
CA LEU A 20 9.18 -4.21 26.42
C LEU A 20 9.43 -5.01 25.13
N SER A 21 8.62 -6.04 24.86
CA SER A 21 8.72 -6.81 23.61
C SER A 21 8.47 -5.94 22.36
N GLN A 22 7.63 -4.93 22.43
CA GLN A 22 7.44 -3.98 21.33
C GLN A 22 8.66 -3.08 21.15
N ILE A 23 9.22 -2.55 22.24
CA ILE A 23 10.41 -1.69 22.21
C ILE A 23 11.62 -2.46 21.66
N GLU A 24 11.83 -3.70 22.09
CA GLU A 24 12.94 -4.55 21.62
C GLU A 24 12.88 -4.84 20.11
N LYS A 25 11.68 -4.86 19.52
CA LYS A 25 11.48 -5.07 18.08
C LYS A 25 11.67 -3.80 17.24
N LEU A 26 11.71 -2.63 17.88
CA LEU A 26 11.86 -1.35 17.18
C LEU A 26 13.34 -1.01 17.03
N ASP A 27 13.76 -0.82 15.79
CA ASP A 27 15.05 -0.19 15.50
C ASP A 27 14.93 1.33 15.67
N LEU A 28 15.23 1.81 16.89
CA LEU A 28 15.13 3.24 17.23
C LEU A 28 16.20 4.09 16.53
N SER A 29 17.24 3.49 15.94
CA SER A 29 18.26 4.23 15.16
C SER A 29 17.66 4.86 13.90
N LEU A 30 16.59 4.28 13.35
CA LEU A 30 15.87 4.83 12.19
C LEU A 30 15.27 6.22 12.44
N LEU A 31 15.04 6.59 13.70
CA LEU A 31 14.54 7.93 14.03
C LEU A 31 15.59 9.01 13.74
N GLU A 32 16.88 8.66 13.75
CA GLU A 32 17.96 9.57 13.37
C GLU A 32 17.87 9.93 11.87
N CYS A 33 17.38 9.00 11.03
CA CYS A 33 17.11 9.24 9.61
C CYS A 33 15.91 10.16 9.36
N LEU A 34 15.01 10.31 10.34
CA LEU A 34 13.86 11.24 10.26
C LEU A 34 14.19 12.63 10.79
N GLY A 35 15.25 12.76 11.58
CA GLY A 35 15.60 13.94 12.37
C GLY A 35 16.55 14.93 11.72
N GLN A 36 17.05 14.62 10.52
CA GLN A 36 17.77 15.59 9.72
C GLN A 36 17.01 15.85 8.44
N GLU A 37 16.86 17.13 8.14
CA GLU A 37 16.51 17.65 6.83
C GLU A 37 15.00 17.88 6.55
N ASN A 38 14.49 18.97 7.14
CA ASN A 38 13.89 20.02 6.30
C ASN A 38 14.94 20.56 5.31
N VAL A 39 15.54 19.68 4.49
CA VAL A 39 16.29 20.13 3.35
C VAL A 39 15.24 20.68 2.43
N SER A 40 15.34 21.99 2.26
CA SER A 40 15.01 22.65 1.01
C SER A 40 15.70 21.85 -0.11
N GLU A 41 15.12 20.72 -0.48
CA GLU A 41 15.55 19.93 -1.62
C GLU A 41 15.48 20.92 -2.77
N LYS A 42 16.63 21.20 -3.37
CA LYS A 42 16.68 22.01 -4.59
C LYS A 42 15.83 21.28 -5.60
N ARG A 43 14.59 21.73 -5.76
CA ARG A 43 13.64 21.18 -6.72
C ARG A 43 14.35 21.09 -8.07
N GLY A 44 14.47 19.87 -8.58
CA GLY A 44 15.11 19.61 -9.85
C GLY A 44 14.35 20.27 -11.01
N ASN A 45 14.88 20.13 -12.21
CA ASN A 45 14.20 20.60 -13.41
C ASN A 45 13.06 19.63 -13.77
N PHE A 46 11.81 20.09 -13.63
CA PHE A 46 10.63 19.33 -14.04
C PHE A 46 10.47 19.39 -15.56
N LYS A 47 10.60 18.25 -16.22
CA LYS A 47 10.30 18.09 -17.64
C LYS A 47 9.25 17.02 -17.84
N PRO A 48 8.41 17.11 -18.89
CA PRO A 48 7.51 16.03 -19.25
C PRO A 48 8.29 14.73 -19.46
N LEU A 49 7.75 13.63 -18.94
CA LEU A 49 8.31 12.31 -19.19
C LEU A 49 8.12 11.98 -20.67
N GLY A 50 9.15 11.44 -21.33
CA GLY A 50 9.02 10.84 -22.65
C GLY A 50 8.24 9.53 -22.54
N ALA A 51 6.91 9.64 -22.48
CA ALA A 51 6.00 8.52 -22.32
C ALA A 51 5.06 8.43 -23.53
N VAL A 52 4.63 7.21 -23.83
CA VAL A 52 3.62 6.95 -24.85
C VAL A 52 2.33 7.67 -24.44
N THR A 53 1.78 8.45 -25.36
CA THR A 53 0.55 9.21 -25.15
C THR A 53 -0.68 8.29 -25.20
N ILE A 54 -1.78 8.76 -24.63
CA ILE A 54 -3.07 8.04 -24.67
C ILE A 54 -3.52 7.77 -26.12
N ASN A 55 -3.22 8.68 -27.05
CA ASN A 55 -3.59 8.51 -28.46
C ASN A 55 -2.77 7.40 -29.12
N GLU A 56 -1.45 7.37 -28.90
CA GLU A 56 -0.58 6.30 -29.41
C GLU A 56 -0.95 4.92 -28.83
N VAL A 57 -1.34 4.86 -27.54
CA VAL A 57 -1.86 3.62 -26.93
C VAL A 57 -3.12 3.13 -27.62
N LYS A 58 -4.03 4.05 -28.01
CA LYS A 58 -5.26 3.70 -28.73
C LYS A 58 -4.96 3.20 -30.15
N GLU A 59 -4.07 3.88 -30.88
CA GLU A 59 -3.69 3.49 -32.24
C GLU A 59 -3.03 2.10 -32.29
N ARG A 60 -2.26 1.74 -31.25
CA ARG A 60 -1.54 0.47 -31.14
C ARG A 60 -2.18 -0.50 -30.15
N TYR A 61 -3.46 -0.33 -29.85
CA TYR A 61 -4.18 -1.09 -28.82
C TYR A 61 -4.04 -2.62 -29.00
N ASP A 62 -4.24 -3.11 -30.22
CA ASP A 62 -4.19 -4.54 -30.52
C ASP A 62 -2.80 -5.14 -30.31
N GLU A 63 -1.75 -4.39 -30.64
CA GLU A 63 -0.37 -4.80 -30.45
C GLU A 63 -0.06 -4.96 -28.95
N PHE A 64 -0.37 -3.93 -28.16
CA PHE A 64 -0.13 -3.94 -26.72
C PHE A 64 -0.97 -4.99 -26.00
N SER A 65 -2.23 -5.16 -26.40
CA SER A 65 -3.13 -6.16 -25.81
C SER A 65 -2.64 -7.59 -26.07
N LYS A 66 -2.24 -7.90 -27.31
CA LYS A 66 -1.65 -9.20 -27.66
C LYS A 66 -0.37 -9.49 -26.89
N ALA A 67 0.51 -8.49 -26.76
CA ALA A 67 1.75 -8.62 -25.99
C ALA A 67 1.47 -8.87 -24.49
N GLY A 68 0.54 -8.12 -23.90
CA GLY A 68 0.13 -8.28 -22.50
C GLY A 68 -0.46 -9.66 -22.21
N ILE A 69 -1.43 -10.11 -23.01
CA ILE A 69 -2.04 -11.44 -22.87
C ILE A 69 -0.99 -12.54 -22.99
N LYS A 70 -0.05 -12.42 -23.93
CA LYS A 70 1.05 -13.37 -24.08
C LYS A 70 1.94 -13.41 -22.84
N ALA A 71 2.23 -12.27 -22.22
CA ALA A 71 3.02 -12.22 -20.99
C ALA A 71 2.30 -12.89 -19.81
N ILE A 72 0.98 -12.65 -19.68
CA ILE A 72 0.13 -13.27 -18.65
C ILE A 72 0.12 -14.79 -18.81
N ARG A 73 -0.17 -15.29 -20.02
CA ARG A 73 -0.19 -16.74 -20.32
C ARG A 73 1.15 -17.44 -20.06
N ASN A 74 2.26 -16.72 -20.22
CA ASN A 74 3.59 -17.24 -19.95
C ASN A 74 4.01 -17.14 -18.48
N GLY A 75 3.11 -16.73 -17.57
CA GLY A 75 3.41 -16.57 -16.14
C GLY A 75 4.42 -15.47 -15.83
N LYS A 76 4.54 -14.45 -16.70
CA LYS A 76 5.53 -13.37 -16.58
C LYS A 76 4.98 -12.11 -15.91
N VAL A 77 3.76 -12.16 -15.37
CA VAL A 77 3.07 -11.02 -14.78
C VAL A 77 2.63 -11.36 -13.37
N ALA A 78 2.90 -10.46 -12.44
CA ALA A 78 2.42 -10.51 -11.06
C ALA A 78 1.86 -9.14 -10.68
N THR A 79 0.92 -9.12 -9.73
CA THR A 79 0.32 -7.90 -9.20
C THR A 79 0.69 -7.73 -7.73
N VAL A 80 1.09 -6.52 -7.34
CA VAL A 80 1.29 -6.15 -5.94
C VAL A 80 0.15 -5.22 -5.52
N LEU A 81 -0.63 -5.65 -4.54
CA LEU A 81 -1.72 -4.86 -4.00
C LEU A 81 -1.27 -4.16 -2.70
N LEU A 82 -1.17 -2.85 -2.74
CA LEU A 82 -0.89 -2.03 -1.56
C LEU A 82 -2.16 -1.85 -0.73
N ALA A 83 -2.35 -2.70 0.29
CA ALA A 83 -3.58 -2.77 1.09
C ALA A 83 -3.40 -2.43 2.59
N GLY A 84 -2.31 -1.74 2.95
CA GLY A 84 -2.02 -1.40 4.35
C GLY A 84 -2.92 -0.33 4.98
N GLY A 85 -3.78 0.32 4.18
CA GLY A 85 -4.66 1.38 4.65
C GLY A 85 -5.86 0.87 5.45
N GLN A 86 -6.07 1.48 6.62
CA GLN A 86 -7.29 1.29 7.42
C GLN A 86 -8.49 2.03 6.79
N GLY A 87 -9.69 1.49 6.98
CA GLY A 87 -10.95 2.04 6.47
C GLY A 87 -11.47 3.28 7.21
N THR A 88 -10.68 3.91 8.09
CA THR A 88 -11.15 4.93 9.04
C THR A 88 -11.83 6.12 8.36
N ARG A 89 -11.34 6.58 7.20
CA ARG A 89 -11.97 7.69 6.44
C ARG A 89 -13.34 7.32 5.85
N LEU A 90 -13.62 6.02 5.69
CA LEU A 90 -14.92 5.48 5.28
C LEU A 90 -15.84 5.21 6.48
N GLY A 91 -15.41 5.51 7.71
CA GLY A 91 -16.15 5.13 8.92
C GLY A 91 -16.14 3.61 9.16
N PHE A 92 -15.11 2.91 8.68
CA PHE A 92 -14.99 1.46 8.76
C PHE A 92 -13.74 1.05 9.54
N GLU A 93 -13.89 0.14 10.49
CA GLU A 93 -12.84 -0.24 11.46
C GLU A 93 -11.89 -1.34 10.96
N HIS A 94 -12.11 -1.84 9.74
CA HIS A 94 -11.29 -2.89 9.14
C HIS A 94 -10.48 -2.34 7.95
N PRO A 95 -9.53 -3.13 7.40
CA PRO A 95 -8.81 -2.75 6.20
C PRO A 95 -9.75 -2.32 5.07
N LYS A 96 -9.37 -1.28 4.33
CA LYS A 96 -10.23 -0.68 3.30
C LYS A 96 -10.76 -1.70 2.28
N GLY A 97 -9.95 -2.72 1.93
CA GLY A 97 -10.33 -3.75 0.98
C GLY A 97 -11.51 -4.63 1.41
N MET A 98 -11.82 -4.68 2.71
CA MET A 98 -12.97 -5.41 3.27
C MET A 98 -14.26 -4.58 3.27
N PHE A 99 -14.24 -3.37 2.71
CA PHE A 99 -15.42 -2.53 2.64
C PHE A 99 -16.40 -3.08 1.59
N ASN A 100 -17.67 -3.25 1.98
CA ASN A 100 -18.73 -3.66 1.08
C ASN A 100 -19.21 -2.44 0.26
N ILE A 101 -19.02 -2.51 -1.06
CA ILE A 101 -19.43 -1.48 -2.02
C ILE A 101 -20.67 -1.89 -2.83
N GLY A 102 -21.26 -3.03 -2.48
CA GLY A 102 -22.40 -3.59 -3.16
C GLY A 102 -23.69 -2.79 -2.93
N ILE A 103 -24.45 -2.56 -4.01
CA ILE A 103 -25.75 -1.86 -3.96
C ILE A 103 -26.90 -2.89 -3.85
N ASN A 104 -26.94 -3.84 -4.78
CA ASN A 104 -28.03 -4.84 -4.88
C ASN A 104 -27.63 -6.23 -4.39
N LYS A 105 -26.36 -6.42 -4.04
CA LYS A 105 -25.77 -7.66 -3.52
C LYS A 105 -24.50 -7.30 -2.75
N GLU A 106 -24.02 -8.18 -1.89
CA GLU A 106 -22.70 -8.00 -1.28
C GLU A 106 -21.61 -8.04 -2.35
N LEU A 107 -20.67 -7.10 -2.28
CA LEU A 107 -19.49 -7.05 -3.12
C LEU A 107 -18.40 -6.27 -2.39
N TYR A 108 -17.32 -6.96 -2.03
CA TYR A 108 -16.20 -6.33 -1.35
C TYR A 108 -15.15 -5.81 -2.35
N ILE A 109 -14.39 -4.78 -1.96
CA ILE A 109 -13.32 -4.23 -2.83
C ILE A 109 -12.30 -5.31 -3.18
N PHE A 110 -11.83 -6.11 -2.21
CA PHE A 110 -10.92 -7.21 -2.48
C PHE A 110 -11.53 -8.26 -3.42
N GLU A 111 -12.80 -8.62 -3.21
CA GLU A 111 -13.49 -9.57 -4.07
C GLU A 111 -13.54 -9.08 -5.52
N CYS A 112 -13.87 -7.80 -5.74
CA CYS A 112 -13.90 -7.18 -7.06
C CYS A 112 -12.53 -7.26 -7.76
N LEU A 113 -11.45 -6.91 -7.06
CA LEU A 113 -10.09 -6.95 -7.62
C LEU A 113 -9.64 -8.37 -7.98
N ILE A 114 -9.91 -9.34 -7.11
CA ILE A 114 -9.53 -10.74 -7.36
C ILE A 114 -10.36 -11.34 -8.50
N ASN A 115 -11.65 -11.01 -8.61
CA ASN A 115 -12.48 -11.48 -9.71
C ASN A 115 -12.00 -10.94 -11.06
N ASN A 116 -11.53 -9.69 -11.13
CA ASN A 116 -10.93 -9.13 -12.35
C ASN A 116 -9.64 -9.85 -12.75
N ILE A 117 -8.83 -10.28 -11.79
CA ILE A 117 -7.62 -11.06 -12.07
C ILE A 117 -7.99 -12.45 -12.60
N LYS A 118 -8.96 -13.12 -11.95
CA LYS A 118 -9.44 -14.44 -12.36
C LYS A 118 -10.01 -14.47 -13.78
N SER A 119 -10.70 -13.41 -14.22
CA SER A 119 -11.25 -13.32 -15.57
C SER A 119 -10.22 -13.07 -16.67
N THR A 120 -8.96 -12.79 -16.29
CA THR A 120 -7.85 -12.52 -17.22
C THR A 120 -7.00 -13.77 -17.52
N ALA A 121 -7.18 -14.86 -16.75
CA ALA A 121 -6.55 -16.17 -16.96
C ALA A 121 -7.42 -17.05 -17.88
#